data_AF-A0A9W9HF87-F1
#
_entry.id   AF-A0A9W9HF87-F1
#
_cell.length_a   1.000
_cell.length_b   1.000
_cell.length_c   1.000
_cell.angle_alpha   90.00
_cell.angle_beta   90.00
_cell.angle_gamma   90.00
#
_symmetry.space_group_name_H-M   'P 1'
#
loop_
_entity.id
_entity.type
_entity.pdbx_description
1 polymer ?
#
loop_
_entity_poly.entity_id
_entity_poly.type
_entity_poly.pdbx_seq_one_letter_code
_entity_poly.pdbx_strand_id
1 'polypeptide(L)'
;MDQIEELRNSITSDVDRQVTPLIDILRAQIQSLRDDLQRVQIQTEQIQHRSSSSSKRPKPSLPDPEKFTGAIPRVYDNPNKVQEAEDRLLSVRQGGDESLAAYIAKFERLLYEARGQHWPDVTKISAFRKGLQATMRNRLTQQLNLPRTYPEFLKIARELLSLSLASAAVSIACIAPISIRSEL
;
A
#
# COMPACT_ATOMS: atom_id res chain seq x y z
N MET A 1 59.52 -18.59 31.23
CA MET A 1 58.55 -17.50 31.43
C MET A 1 58.47 -16.66 30.16
N ASP A 2 59.59 -16.35 29.51
CA ASP A 2 59.67 -15.52 28.29
C ASP A 2 58.85 -15.98 27.08
N GLN A 3 58.77 -17.28 26.75
CA GLN A 3 58.05 -17.75 25.55
C GLN A 3 56.52 -17.52 25.62
N ILE A 4 55.94 -17.55 26.82
CA ILE A 4 54.51 -17.29 27.00
C ILE A 4 54.21 -15.81 26.80
N GLU A 5 55.13 -14.94 27.21
CA GLU A 5 55.01 -13.49 27.05
C GLU A 5 55.21 -13.07 25.59
N GLU A 6 56.13 -13.73 24.88
CA GLU A 6 56.33 -13.54 23.45
C GLU A 6 55.11 -13.96 22.62
N LEU A 7 54.52 -15.12 22.92
CA LEU A 7 53.28 -15.58 22.28
C LEU A 7 52.10 -14.66 22.56
N ARG A 8 51.96 -14.14 23.79
CA ARG A 8 50.92 -13.15 24.14
C ARG A 8 51.09 -11.85 23.38
N ASN A 9 52.33 -11.38 23.21
CA ASN A 9 52.64 -10.17 22.45
C ASN A 9 52.37 -10.38 20.95
N SER A 10 52.67 -11.57 20.41
CA SER A 10 52.36 -11.92 19.02
C SER A 10 50.85 -11.95 18.75
N ILE A 11 50.07 -12.61 19.61
CA ILE A 11 48.61 -12.68 19.46
C ILE A 11 47.98 -11.28 19.61
N THR A 12 48.43 -10.50 20.60
CA THR A 12 47.96 -9.12 20.78
C THR A 12 48.26 -8.27 19.56
N SER A 13 49.47 -8.38 18.99
CA SER A 13 49.84 -7.65 17.78
C SER A 13 49.02 -8.06 16.56
N ASP A 14 48.70 -9.35 16.42
CA ASP A 14 47.91 -9.85 15.30
C ASP A 14 46.45 -9.41 15.38
N VAL A 15 45.85 -9.47 16.58
CA VAL A 15 44.52 -8.92 16.85
C VAL A 15 44.48 -7.43 16.56
N ASP A 16 45.49 -6.67 16.98
CA ASP A 16 45.58 -5.24 16.73
C ASP A 16 45.69 -4.92 15.22
N ARG A 17 46.50 -5.70 14.49
CA ARG A 17 46.64 -5.55 13.03
C ARG A 17 45.35 -5.80 12.26
N GLN A 18 44.52 -6.73 12.71
CA GLN A 18 43.29 -7.11 12.00
C GLN A 18 42.08 -6.28 12.45
N VAL A 19 41.93 -6.03 13.74
CA VAL A 19 40.70 -5.47 14.32
C VAL A 19 40.75 -3.94 14.40
N THR A 20 41.89 -3.34 14.71
CA THR A 20 42.06 -1.88 14.81
C THR A 20 41.68 -1.14 13.52
N PRO A 21 42.13 -1.55 12.31
CA PRO A 21 41.73 -0.83 11.08
C PRO A 21 40.23 -0.92 10.80
N LEU A 22 39.58 -2.04 11.11
CA LEU A 22 38.12 -2.17 10.94
C LEU A 22 37.36 -1.27 11.91
N ILE A 23 37.84 -1.14 13.15
CA ILE A 23 37.28 -0.22 14.13
C ILE A 23 37.41 1.23 13.64
N ASP A 24 38.57 1.61 13.09
CA ASP A 24 38.79 2.97 12.60
C ASP A 24 37.97 3.29 11.35
N ILE A 25 37.79 2.33 10.44
CA ILE A 25 36.88 2.48 9.29
C ILE A 25 35.44 2.67 9.76
N LEU A 26 34.97 1.85 10.70
CA LEU A 26 33.61 1.98 11.22
C LEU A 26 33.39 3.31 11.95
N ARG A 27 34.38 3.75 12.73
CA ARG A 27 34.38 5.07 13.38
C ARG A 27 34.30 6.20 12.35
N ALA A 28 35.09 6.13 11.28
CA ALA A 28 35.06 7.12 10.21
C ALA A 28 33.70 7.15 9.50
N GLN A 29 33.07 6.00 9.27
CA GLN A 29 31.75 5.91 8.66
C GLN A 29 30.65 6.51 9.56
N ILE A 30 30.68 6.19 10.85
CA ILE A 30 29.76 6.77 11.84
C ILE A 30 29.92 8.28 11.90
N GLN A 31 31.16 8.78 11.83
CA GLN A 31 31.43 10.21 11.82
C GLN A 31 30.85 10.88 10.57
N SER A 32 31.12 10.33 9.39
CA SER A 32 30.55 10.83 8.13
C SER A 32 29.03 10.91 8.17
N LEU A 33 28.35 9.85 8.65
CA LEU A 33 26.89 9.83 8.75
C LEU A 33 26.35 10.89 9.71
N ARG A 34 27.06 11.16 10.82
CA ARG A 34 26.69 12.23 11.76
C ARG A 34 26.83 13.61 11.11
N ASP A 35 27.91 13.84 10.39
CA ASP A 35 28.13 15.09 9.66
C ASP A 35 27.04 15.33 8.60
N ASP A 36 26.63 14.30 7.87
CA ASP A 36 25.53 14.39 6.90
C ASP A 36 24.19 14.71 7.57
N LEU A 37 23.86 14.04 8.68
CA LEU A 37 22.64 14.34 9.44
C LEU A 37 22.63 15.78 9.96
N GLN A 38 23.77 16.28 10.44
CA GLN A 38 23.88 17.65 10.93
C GLN A 38 23.68 18.66 9.79
N ARG A 39 24.21 18.39 8.58
CA ARG A 39 23.98 19.24 7.40
C ARG A 39 22.49 19.32 7.05
N VAL A 40 21.79 18.19 7.04
CA VAL A 40 20.35 18.13 6.73
C VAL A 40 19.52 18.89 7.78
N GLN A 41 19.87 18.78 9.06
CA GLN A 41 19.20 19.53 10.13
C GLN A 41 19.37 21.04 9.96
N ILE A 42 20.61 21.50 9.77
CA ILE A 42 20.91 22.92 9.56
C ILE A 42 20.16 23.45 8.32
N GLN A 43 20.09 22.67 7.24
CA GLN A 43 19.35 23.06 6.04
C GLN A 43 17.85 23.23 6.32
N THR A 44 17.28 22.34 7.14
CA THR A 44 15.87 22.41 7.54
C THR A 44 15.60 23.65 8.39
N GLU A 45 16.47 23.94 9.37
CA GLU A 45 16.38 25.13 10.22
C GLU A 45 16.50 26.42 9.41
N GLN A 46 17.41 26.47 8.43
CA GLN A 46 17.55 27.63 7.53
C GLN A 46 16.29 27.86 6.69
N ILE A 47 15.67 26.81 6.15
CA ILE A 47 14.39 26.91 5.41
C ILE A 47 13.30 27.47 6.33
N GLN A 48 13.26 27.02 7.59
CA GLN A 48 12.30 27.49 8.58
C GLN A 48 12.56 28.95 8.99
N HIS A 49 13.81 29.36 9.22
CA HIS A 49 14.14 30.75 9.57
C HIS A 49 13.98 31.74 8.40
N ARG A 50 14.15 31.29 7.15
CA ARG A 50 13.85 32.10 5.95
C ARG A 50 12.35 32.40 5.82
N SER A 51 11.49 31.59 6.44
CA SER A 51 10.05 31.86 6.53
C SER A 51 9.68 32.84 7.67
N SER A 52 10.57 33.09 8.63
CA SER A 52 10.32 33.97 9.79
C SER A 52 10.98 35.36 9.74
N SER A 53 11.89 35.64 8.79
CA SER A 53 12.56 36.96 8.67
C SER A 53 12.16 37.74 7.41
N SER A 54 10.89 38.17 7.34
CA SER A 54 10.50 39.33 6.52
C SER A 54 9.39 40.11 7.22
N SER A 55 9.83 40.90 8.21
CA SER A 55 9.11 42.09 8.66
C SER A 55 9.36 43.22 7.65
N LYS A 56 8.29 43.95 7.30
CA LYS A 56 8.23 45.18 6.47
C LYS A 56 8.12 45.04 4.94
N ARG A 57 7.41 44.05 4.44
CA ARG A 57 6.61 44.21 3.20
C ARG A 57 5.15 43.99 3.56
N PRO A 58 4.19 44.80 3.08
CA PRO A 58 2.78 44.49 3.26
C PRO A 58 2.55 43.16 2.54
N LYS A 59 2.48 42.09 3.32
CA LYS A 59 2.07 40.78 2.84
C LYS A 59 0.67 41.00 2.27
N PRO A 60 0.38 40.69 1.00
CA PRO A 60 -0.98 40.32 0.67
C PRO A 60 -1.26 39.15 1.60
N SER A 61 -2.06 39.38 2.65
CA SER A 61 -2.57 38.33 3.50
C SER A 61 -3.19 37.33 2.54
N LEU A 62 -2.59 36.14 2.47
CA LEU A 62 -3.24 35.02 1.82
C LEU A 62 -4.63 34.92 2.48
N PRO A 63 -5.72 34.90 1.70
CA PRO A 63 -7.04 34.71 2.26
C PRO A 63 -7.02 33.41 3.09
N ASP A 64 -7.60 33.43 4.29
CA ASP A 64 -7.75 32.24 5.13
C ASP A 64 -8.11 31.00 4.31
N PRO A 65 -7.54 29.81 4.59
CA PRO A 65 -7.85 28.58 3.87
C PRO A 65 -9.35 28.24 3.94
N GLU A 66 -10.07 28.77 4.93
CA GLU A 66 -11.52 28.62 5.06
C GLU A 66 -12.32 29.41 4.02
N LYS A 67 -11.73 30.45 3.39
CA LYS A 67 -12.36 31.16 2.26
C LYS A 67 -12.28 30.36 0.95
N PHE A 68 -11.33 29.43 0.83
CA PHE A 68 -11.22 28.53 -0.32
C PHE A 68 -12.12 27.29 -0.20
N THR A 69 -12.55 26.92 1.01
CA THR A 69 -13.48 25.81 1.24
C THR A 69 -14.94 26.27 1.37
N GLY A 70 -15.19 27.54 1.72
CA GLY A 70 -16.54 28.10 1.84
C GLY A 70 -17.11 28.72 0.56
N ALA A 71 -16.28 29.04 -0.45
CA ALA A 71 -16.67 29.75 -1.66
C ALA A 71 -16.57 28.91 -2.95
N ILE A 72 -16.69 27.58 -2.85
CA ILE A 72 -17.13 26.74 -3.98
C ILE A 72 -18.55 26.19 -3.78
N PRO A 73 -19.56 26.97 -3.34
CA PRO A 73 -20.92 26.55 -3.57
C PRO A 73 -21.26 26.78 -5.05
N ARG A 74 -21.56 25.68 -5.74
CA ARG A 74 -22.62 25.60 -6.78
C ARG A 74 -22.29 25.91 -8.26
N VAL A 75 -21.05 26.09 -8.69
CA VAL A 75 -20.77 26.17 -10.16
C VAL A 75 -20.38 24.80 -10.76
N TYR A 76 -19.88 23.87 -9.94
CA TYR A 76 -19.44 22.53 -10.39
C TYR A 76 -20.17 21.35 -9.72
N ASP A 77 -21.22 21.62 -8.94
CA ASP A 77 -22.20 20.59 -8.56
C ASP A 77 -23.19 20.46 -9.73
N ASN A 78 -22.78 19.71 -10.77
CA ASN A 78 -23.72 19.30 -11.79
C ASN A 78 -24.83 18.52 -11.05
N PRO A 79 -26.12 18.95 -11.11
CA PRO A 79 -27.20 18.29 -10.37
C PRO A 79 -27.32 16.80 -10.72
N ASN A 80 -26.81 16.43 -11.90
CA ASN A 80 -26.75 15.06 -12.37
C ASN A 80 -25.53 14.28 -11.88
N LYS A 81 -24.61 14.81 -11.07
CA LYS A 81 -23.42 14.05 -10.62
C LYS A 81 -23.79 12.78 -9.87
N VAL A 82 -24.82 12.86 -9.02
CA VAL A 82 -25.32 11.69 -8.29
C VAL A 82 -25.91 10.70 -9.27
N GLN A 83 -26.76 11.15 -10.18
CA GLN A 83 -27.41 10.28 -11.18
C GLN A 83 -26.41 9.68 -12.18
N GLU A 84 -25.39 10.43 -12.59
CA GLU A 84 -24.31 9.97 -13.46
C GLU A 84 -23.42 8.96 -12.73
N ALA A 85 -23.16 9.18 -11.44
CA ALA A 85 -22.47 8.21 -10.61
C ALA A 85 -23.31 6.93 -10.41
N GLU A 86 -24.63 7.03 -10.28
CA GLU A 86 -25.54 5.88 -10.24
C GLU A 86 -25.52 5.09 -11.56
N ASP A 87 -25.60 5.78 -12.70
CA ASP A 87 -25.52 5.16 -14.02
C ASP A 87 -24.17 4.45 -14.24
N ARG A 88 -23.08 5.10 -13.85
CA ARG A 88 -21.74 4.51 -13.84
C ARG A 88 -21.63 3.33 -12.88
N LEU A 89 -22.24 3.40 -11.69
CA LEU A 89 -22.25 2.30 -10.71
C LEU A 89 -23.02 1.09 -11.23
N LEU A 90 -24.12 1.28 -11.95
CA LEU A 90 -24.89 0.19 -12.55
C LEU A 90 -24.20 -0.40 -13.80
N SER A 91 -23.42 0.42 -14.49
CA SER A 91 -22.67 0.03 -15.69
C SER A 91 -21.28 -0.54 -15.39
N VAL A 92 -20.76 -0.39 -14.17
CA VAL A 92 -19.42 -0.86 -13.81
C VAL A 92 -19.33 -2.39 -13.87
N ARG A 93 -18.34 -2.88 -14.61
CA ARG A 93 -18.05 -4.32 -14.74
C ARG A 93 -16.59 -4.61 -14.44
N GLN A 94 -16.35 -5.79 -13.89
CA GLN A 94 -15.00 -6.32 -13.71
C GLN A 94 -14.38 -6.59 -15.08
N GLY A 95 -13.25 -5.96 -15.39
CA GLY A 95 -12.46 -6.28 -16.59
C GLY A 95 -11.93 -7.71 -16.56
N GLY A 96 -11.67 -8.31 -17.73
CA GLY A 96 -11.21 -9.71 -17.85
C GLY A 96 -9.91 -10.00 -17.09
N ASP A 97 -8.98 -9.05 -17.10
CA ASP A 97 -7.70 -9.09 -16.39
C ASP A 97 -7.71 -8.33 -15.06
N GLU A 98 -8.86 -7.77 -14.67
CA GLU A 98 -8.95 -6.97 -13.45
C GLU A 98 -9.15 -7.83 -12.21
N SER A 99 -8.28 -7.65 -11.21
CA SER A 99 -8.44 -8.31 -9.93
C SER A 99 -9.73 -7.86 -9.23
N LEU A 100 -10.39 -8.79 -8.53
CA LEU A 100 -11.62 -8.48 -7.80
C LEU A 100 -11.38 -7.39 -6.73
N ALA A 101 -10.19 -7.30 -6.15
CA ALA A 101 -9.83 -6.23 -5.20
C ALA A 101 -9.86 -4.84 -5.86
N ALA A 102 -9.32 -4.71 -7.08
CA ALA A 102 -9.38 -3.47 -7.85
C ALA A 102 -10.84 -3.11 -8.22
N TYR A 103 -11.63 -4.11 -8.62
CA TYR A 103 -13.05 -3.93 -8.89
C TYR A 103 -13.83 -3.48 -7.64
N ILE A 104 -13.59 -4.09 -6.47
CA ILE A 104 -14.22 -3.69 -5.20
C ILE A 104 -13.90 -2.23 -4.90
N ALA A 105 -12.64 -1.81 -5.01
CA ALA A 105 -12.24 -0.43 -4.75
C ALA A 105 -12.94 0.58 -5.69
N LYS A 106 -13.07 0.25 -6.98
CA LYS A 106 -13.82 1.07 -7.95
C LYS A 106 -15.30 1.13 -7.60
N PHE A 107 -15.89 -0.01 -7.27
CA PHE A 107 -17.31 -0.10 -6.91
C PHE A 107 -17.62 0.70 -5.65
N GLU A 108 -16.79 0.57 -4.59
CA GLU A 108 -16.96 1.32 -3.34
C GLU A 108 -16.80 2.83 -3.54
N ARG A 109 -15.85 3.24 -4.39
CA ARG A 109 -15.68 4.65 -4.76
C ARG A 109 -16.92 5.21 -5.46
N LEU A 110 -17.45 4.49 -6.45
CA LEU A 110 -18.68 4.88 -7.16
C LEU A 110 -19.90 4.87 -6.24
N LEU A 111 -19.98 3.93 -5.28
CA LEU A 111 -21.04 3.87 -4.28
C LEU A 111 -21.04 5.11 -3.37
N TYR A 112 -19.86 5.62 -3.00
CA TYR A 112 -19.72 6.88 -2.28
C TYR A 112 -20.14 8.09 -3.12
N GLU A 113 -19.70 8.13 -4.38
CA GLU A 113 -19.99 9.24 -5.30
C GLU A 113 -21.50 9.32 -5.65
N ALA A 114 -22.16 8.17 -5.80
CA ALA A 114 -23.61 8.03 -5.99
C ALA A 114 -24.44 8.25 -4.71
N ARG A 115 -23.80 8.60 -3.57
CA ARG A 115 -24.46 8.70 -2.25
C ARG A 115 -25.24 7.43 -1.86
N GLY A 116 -24.83 6.27 -2.39
CA GLY A 116 -25.47 4.97 -2.22
C GLY A 116 -25.29 4.34 -0.83
N GLN A 117 -24.73 5.08 0.13
CA GLN A 117 -24.55 4.62 1.52
C GLN A 117 -25.88 4.23 2.18
N HIS A 118 -26.96 4.95 1.85
CA HIS A 118 -28.31 4.69 2.37
C HIS A 118 -29.06 3.60 1.61
N TRP A 119 -28.49 3.04 0.54
CA TRP A 119 -29.16 1.99 -0.20
C TRP A 119 -29.27 0.71 0.64
N PRO A 120 -30.37 -0.04 0.52
CA PRO A 120 -30.50 -1.31 1.20
C PRO A 120 -29.41 -2.26 0.71
N ASP A 121 -28.86 -3.08 1.61
CA ASP A 121 -27.77 -4.01 1.30
C ASP A 121 -28.10 -4.94 0.13
N VAL A 122 -29.36 -5.36 0.01
CA VAL A 122 -29.85 -6.19 -1.10
C VAL A 122 -29.61 -5.52 -2.46
N THR A 123 -29.80 -4.21 -2.56
CA THR A 123 -29.55 -3.45 -3.80
C THR A 123 -28.06 -3.31 -4.07
N LYS A 124 -27.24 -3.02 -3.04
CA LYS A 124 -25.77 -2.94 -3.15
C LYS A 124 -25.19 -4.27 -3.63
N ILE A 125 -25.58 -5.37 -2.99
CA ILE A 125 -25.15 -6.74 -3.33
C ILE A 125 -25.63 -7.10 -4.74
N SER A 126 -26.86 -6.77 -5.12
CA SER A 126 -27.39 -7.09 -6.45
C SER A 126 -26.67 -6.32 -7.55
N ALA A 127 -26.40 -5.03 -7.34
CA ALA A 127 -25.61 -4.20 -8.27
C ALA A 127 -24.19 -4.75 -8.42
N PHE A 128 -23.53 -5.08 -7.30
CA PHE A 128 -22.21 -5.69 -7.31
C PHE A 128 -22.20 -7.02 -8.08
N ARG A 129 -23.14 -7.93 -7.79
CA ARG A 129 -23.23 -9.24 -8.47
C ARG A 129 -23.46 -9.13 -9.98
N LYS A 130 -24.11 -8.07 -10.47
CA LYS A 130 -24.33 -7.84 -11.91
C LYS A 130 -23.06 -7.46 -12.65
N GLY A 131 -22.12 -6.78 -11.99
CA GLY A 131 -20.86 -6.34 -12.57
C GLY A 131 -19.70 -7.33 -12.44
N LEU A 132 -19.84 -8.37 -11.61
CA LEU A 132 -18.84 -9.42 -11.46
C LEU A 132 -18.66 -10.29 -12.71
N GLN A 133 -17.45 -10.82 -12.87
CA GLN A 133 -17.17 -11.83 -13.89
C GLN A 133 -17.99 -13.11 -13.65
N ALA A 134 -18.40 -13.77 -14.74
CA ALA A 134 -19.25 -14.96 -14.70
C ALA A 134 -18.68 -16.08 -13.81
N THR A 135 -17.36 -16.32 -13.88
CA THR A 135 -16.66 -17.31 -13.06
C THR A 135 -16.83 -17.02 -11.57
N MET A 136 -16.60 -15.78 -11.15
CA MET A 136 -16.73 -15.37 -9.75
C MET A 136 -18.18 -15.39 -9.28
N ARG A 137 -19.10 -14.92 -10.12
CA ARG A 137 -20.54 -14.95 -9.86
C ARG A 137 -21.05 -16.38 -9.65
N ASN A 138 -20.58 -17.34 -10.44
CA ASN A 138 -20.95 -18.75 -10.31
C ASN A 138 -20.44 -19.33 -8.98
N ARG A 139 -19.20 -19.02 -8.58
CA ARG A 139 -18.64 -19.44 -7.29
C ARG A 139 -19.41 -18.86 -6.11
N LEU A 140 -19.78 -17.58 -6.16
CA LEU A 140 -20.63 -16.96 -5.15
C LEU A 140 -22.03 -17.58 -5.09
N THR A 141 -22.59 -18.00 -6.22
CA THR A 141 -23.92 -18.63 -6.26
C THR A 141 -23.90 -20.06 -5.69
N GLN A 142 -22.75 -20.73 -5.73
CA GLN A 142 -22.58 -22.06 -5.13
C GLN A 142 -22.46 -22.03 -3.61
N GLN A 143 -22.22 -20.87 -3.00
CA GLN A 143 -22.20 -20.77 -1.55
C GLN A 143 -23.62 -20.74 -0.98
N LEU A 144 -23.95 -21.74 -0.16
CA LEU A 144 -25.30 -21.94 0.39
C LEU A 144 -25.73 -20.86 1.40
N ASN A 145 -24.77 -20.16 2.03
CA ASN A 145 -25.02 -19.19 3.10
C ASN A 145 -24.41 -17.83 2.77
N LEU A 146 -24.98 -17.12 1.79
CA LEU A 146 -24.58 -15.74 1.51
C LEU A 146 -25.17 -14.79 2.57
N PRO A 147 -24.33 -14.01 3.27
CA PRO A 147 -24.79 -12.93 4.13
C PRO A 147 -25.64 -11.94 3.35
N ARG A 148 -26.71 -11.44 3.98
CA ARG A 148 -27.58 -10.40 3.42
C ARG A 148 -27.03 -8.98 3.62
N THR A 149 -25.95 -8.86 4.39
CA THR A 149 -25.28 -7.60 4.72
C THR A 149 -24.10 -7.38 3.79
N TYR A 150 -23.96 -6.18 3.23
CA TYR A 150 -22.90 -5.83 2.26
C TYR A 150 -21.46 -6.06 2.78
N PRO A 151 -21.05 -5.61 3.99
CA PRO A 151 -19.69 -5.82 4.49
C PRO A 151 -19.32 -7.30 4.67
N GLU A 152 -20.24 -8.12 5.17
CA GLU A 152 -20.00 -9.56 5.34
C GLU A 152 -19.92 -10.28 3.98
N PHE A 153 -20.75 -9.86 3.02
CA PHE A 153 -20.67 -10.34 1.65
C PHE A 153 -19.31 -10.03 1.00
N LEU A 154 -18.74 -8.84 1.23
CA LEU A 154 -17.41 -8.48 0.72
C LEU A 154 -16.28 -9.30 1.34
N LYS A 155 -16.36 -9.65 2.63
CA LYS A 155 -15.37 -10.52 3.28
C LYS A 155 -15.32 -11.88 2.58
N ILE A 156 -16.47 -12.49 2.39
CA ILE A 156 -16.57 -13.79 1.70
C ILE A 156 -16.11 -13.69 0.25
N ALA A 157 -16.46 -12.61 -0.46
CA ALA A 157 -15.98 -12.39 -1.82
C ALA A 157 -14.44 -12.31 -1.90
N ARG A 158 -13.79 -11.66 -0.91
CA ARG A 158 -12.33 -11.61 -0.80
C ARG A 158 -11.73 -12.98 -0.42
N GLU A 159 -12.38 -13.74 0.47
CA GLU A 159 -11.95 -15.09 0.85
C GLU A 159 -12.04 -16.10 -0.31
N LEU A 160 -13.05 -15.98 -1.17
CA LEU A 160 -13.14 -16.81 -2.38
C LEU A 160 -11.96 -16.59 -3.33
N LEU A 161 -11.37 -15.39 -3.37
CA LEU A 161 -10.13 -15.14 -4.11
C LEU A 161 -8.95 -15.83 -3.46
N SER A 162 -8.79 -15.71 -2.14
CA SER A 162 -7.64 -16.29 -1.45
C SER A 162 -7.64 -17.81 -1.57
N LEU A 163 -8.84 -18.42 -1.49
CA LEU A 163 -9.03 -19.86 -1.74
C LEU A 163 -8.79 -20.23 -3.21
N SER A 164 -9.18 -19.39 -4.18
CA SER A 164 -8.90 -19.63 -5.60
C SER A 164 -7.41 -19.56 -5.94
N LEU A 165 -6.67 -18.63 -5.32
CA LEU A 165 -5.21 -18.51 -5.45
C LEU A 165 -4.51 -19.70 -4.78
N ALA A 166 -5.00 -20.15 -3.62
CA ALA A 166 -4.49 -21.35 -2.95
C ALA A 166 -4.80 -22.64 -3.73
N SER A 167 -5.96 -22.74 -4.37
CA SER A 167 -6.33 -23.89 -5.21
C SER A 167 -5.47 -23.99 -6.49
N ALA A 168 -4.98 -22.86 -7.01
CA ALA A 168 -4.02 -22.85 -8.11
C ALA A 168 -2.63 -23.32 -7.67
N ALA A 169 -2.21 -23.01 -6.44
CA ALA A 169 -0.94 -23.48 -5.88
C ALA A 169 -0.90 -24.99 -5.63
N VAL A 170 -2.04 -25.61 -5.25
CA VAL A 170 -2.14 -27.07 -5.10
C VAL A 170 -2.06 -27.80 -6.45
N SER A 171 -2.55 -27.19 -7.54
CA SER A 171 -2.52 -27.82 -8.87
C SER A 171 -1.14 -27.77 -9.54
N ILE A 172 -0.31 -26.77 -9.22
CA ILE A 172 1.05 -26.64 -9.79
C ILE A 172 2.06 -27.58 -9.10
N ALA A 173 1.82 -27.97 -7.84
CA ALA A 173 2.68 -28.91 -7.11
C ALA A 173 2.53 -30.39 -7.54
N CYS A 174 1.61 -30.71 -8.46
CA CYS A 174 1.38 -32.08 -8.94
C CYS A 174 1.96 -32.38 -10.33
N ILE A 175 2.73 -31.48 -10.94
CA ILE A 175 3.33 -31.72 -12.26
C ILE A 175 4.87 -31.76 -12.17
N ALA A 176 5.36 -33.01 -12.01
CA ALA A 176 6.66 -33.57 -12.45
C ALA A 176 7.95 -33.24 -11.64
N PRO A 177 8.96 -34.16 -11.58
CA PRO A 177 9.22 -35.24 -12.54
C PRO A 177 9.26 -36.66 -11.96
N ILE A 178 8.67 -37.60 -12.71
CA ILE A 178 8.94 -39.03 -12.57
C ILE A 178 10.35 -39.29 -13.11
N SER A 179 11.17 -39.83 -12.22
CA SER A 179 12.49 -40.39 -12.47
C SER A 179 12.45 -41.44 -13.58
N ILE A 180 13.18 -41.23 -14.68
CA ILE A 180 13.63 -42.32 -15.55
C ILE A 180 15.13 -42.46 -15.34
N ARG A 181 15.47 -43.32 -14.38
CA ARG A 181 16.74 -44.00 -14.31
C ARG A 181 16.53 -45.34 -15.04
N SER A 182 17.21 -45.54 -16.16
CA SER A 182 17.45 -46.87 -16.73
C SER A 182 18.87 -46.90 -17.22
N GLU A 183 19.73 -47.48 -16.37
CA GLU A 183 20.96 -48.12 -16.80
C GLU A 183 20.60 -49.54 -17.21
N LEU A 184 20.88 -49.88 -18.48
CA LEU A 184 21.54 -51.10 -18.99
C LEU A 184 21.37 -51.15 -20.50
#